data_AF-A0A834RU69-F1
#
_entry.id   AF-A0A834RU69-F1
#
_cell.length_a   1.000
_cell.length_b   1.000
_cell.length_c   1.000
_cell.angle_alpha   90.00
_cell.angle_beta   90.00
_cell.angle_gamma   90.00
#
_symmetry.space_group_name_H-M   'P 1'
#
loop_
_entity.id
_entity.type
_entity.pdbx_description
1 polymer ?
#
loop_
_entity_poly.entity_id
_entity_poly.type
_entity_poly.pdbx_seq_one_letter_code
_entity_poly.pdbx_strand_id
1 'polypeptide(L)'
;MRWSVKEYLLKAGICQLCTGDQVGVTTALDRYRELDPSFQQQREHALLVDLAAAVADGDQEMFADKLFQYDQLSKLDKWKTTLLLRVKNTIEEGGEDFS
;
A
#
# COMPACT_ATOMS: atom_id res chain seq x y z
N MET A 1 22.44 -13.14 -0.86
CA MET A 1 21.02 -12.76 -0.97
C MET A 1 20.76 -11.56 -0.06
N ARG A 2 20.98 -10.33 -0.54
CA ARG A 2 20.74 -9.10 0.23
C ARG A 2 19.35 -8.58 -0.14
N TRP A 3 18.33 -9.15 0.48
CA TRP A 3 17.00 -8.54 0.44
C TRP A 3 17.07 -7.26 1.27
N SER A 4 16.69 -6.13 0.67
CA SER A 4 16.72 -4.84 1.37
C SER A 4 15.51 -4.77 2.32
N VAL A 5 15.71 -4.31 3.55
CA VAL A 5 14.65 -4.17 4.59
C VAL A 5 13.40 -3.50 4.03
N LYS A 6 13.59 -2.48 3.19
CA LYS A 6 12.54 -1.77 2.45
C LYS A 6 11.59 -2.65 1.64
N GLU A 7 12.10 -3.71 1.00
CA GLU A 7 11.24 -4.60 0.21
C GLU A 7 10.40 -5.50 1.11
N TYR A 8 10.94 -5.94 2.25
CA TYR A 8 10.16 -6.68 3.23
C TYR A 8 9.05 -5.82 3.84
N LEU A 9 9.37 -4.58 4.23
CA LEU A 9 8.40 -3.64 4.78
C LEU A 9 7.31 -3.29 3.75
N LEU A 10 7.68 -3.07 2.48
CA LEU A 10 6.71 -2.89 1.39
C LEU A 10 5.78 -4.09 1.25
N LYS A 11 6.34 -5.31 1.17
CA LYS A 11 5.54 -6.55 1.04
C LYS A 11 4.60 -6.73 2.23
N ALA A 12 5.08 -6.48 3.45
CA ALA A 12 4.28 -6.58 4.66
C ALA A 12 3.16 -5.52 4.69
N GLY A 13 3.45 -4.28 4.25
CA GLY A 13 2.43 -3.24 4.10
C GLY A 13 1.35 -3.58 3.07
N ILE A 14 1.72 -4.16 1.93
CA ILE A 14 0.74 -4.63 0.92
C ILE A 14 -0.17 -5.72 1.52
N CYS A 15 0.39 -6.68 2.27
CA CYS A 15 -0.42 -7.69 2.95
C CYS A 15 -1.41 -7.06 3.95
N GLN A 16 -0.98 -6.04 4.70
CA GLN A 16 -1.85 -5.33 5.62
C GLN A 16 -2.97 -4.59 4.88
N LEU A 17 -2.69 -3.95 3.75
CA LEU A 17 -3.73 -3.33 2.90
C LEU A 17 -4.75 -4.36 2.40
N CYS A 18 -4.33 -5.59 2.09
CA CYS A 18 -5.24 -6.68 1.70
C CYS A 18 -6.17 -7.15 2.83
N THR A 19 -5.88 -6.83 4.10
CA THR A 19 -6.77 -7.21 5.21
C THR A 19 -8.02 -6.33 5.32
N GLY A 20 -8.02 -5.15 4.69
CA GLY A 20 -9.10 -4.17 4.82
C GLY A 20 -9.17 -3.47 6.18
N ASP A 21 -8.28 -3.79 7.11
CA ASP A 21 -8.25 -3.19 8.45
C ASP A 21 -7.43 -1.90 8.46
N GLN A 22 -8.10 -0.76 8.32
CA GLN A 22 -7.46 0.56 8.26
C GLN A 22 -6.62 0.86 9.51
N VAL A 23 -7.12 0.51 10.70
CA VAL A 23 -6.42 0.70 11.98
C VAL A 23 -5.14 -0.13 12.02
N GLY A 24 -5.20 -1.37 11.56
CA GLY A 24 -4.05 -2.26 11.44
C GLY A 24 -3.04 -1.77 10.42
N VAL A 25 -3.47 -1.17 9.30
CA VAL A 25 -2.57 -0.53 8.33
C VAL A 25 -1.79 0.62 8.96
N THR A 26 -2.47 1.54 9.65
CA THR A 26 -1.79 2.67 10.32
C THR A 26 -0.84 2.19 11.42
N THR A 27 -1.28 1.22 12.22
CA THR A 27 -0.45 0.64 13.29
C THR A 27 0.78 -0.07 12.73
N ALA A 28 0.62 -0.83 11.65
CA ALA A 28 1.73 -1.50 10.98
C ALA A 28 2.74 -0.48 10.40
N LEU A 29 2.24 0.60 9.78
CA LEU A 29 3.09 1.67 9.27
C LEU A 29 3.90 2.36 10.37
N ASP A 30 3.30 2.57 11.54
CA ASP A 30 4.01 3.13 12.69
C ASP A 30 5.14 2.20 13.16
N ARG A 31 4.83 0.91 13.31
CA ARG A 31 5.83 -0.11 13.66
C ARG A 31 6.95 -0.20 12.64
N TYR A 32 6.67 -0.01 11.34
CA TYR A 32 7.70 -0.01 10.30
C TYR A 32 8.63 1.20 10.43
N ARG A 33 8.13 2.36 10.86
CA ARG A 33 8.96 3.55 11.14
C ARG A 33 9.84 3.35 12.38
N GLU A 34 9.32 2.68 13.41
CA GLU A 34 10.10 2.32 14.59
C GLU A 34 11.22 1.31 14.28
N LEU A 35 10.91 0.33 13.42
CA LEU A 35 11.86 -0.70 12.99
C LEU A 35 13.00 -0.13 12.14
N ASP A 36 12.68 0.79 11.23
CA ASP A 36 13.66 1.45 10.38
C ASP A 36 13.28 2.92 10.15
N PRO A 37 13.90 3.87 10.89
CA PRO A 37 13.61 5.31 10.74
C PRO A 37 13.92 5.84 9.33
N SER A 38 14.80 5.17 8.58
CA SER A 38 15.13 5.56 7.22
C SER A 38 13.99 5.23 6.24
N PHE A 39 13.14 4.24 6.56
CA PHE A 39 12.01 3.81 5.75
C PHE A 39 11.03 4.95 5.51
N GLN A 40 10.83 5.85 6.47
CA GLN A 40 9.94 7.02 6.32
C GLN A 40 10.33 7.93 5.14
N GLN A 41 11.62 7.99 4.78
CA GLN A 41 12.11 8.79 3.66
C GLN A 41 12.13 8.02 2.34
N GLN A 42 11.77 6.73 2.37
CA GLN A 42 11.77 5.88 1.19
C GLN A 42 10.44 5.95 0.46
N ARG A 43 10.50 5.73 -0.85
CA ARG A 43 9.32 5.76 -1.73
C ARG A 43 8.34 4.66 -1.38
N GLU A 44 8.85 3.52 -0.92
CA GLU A 44 8.11 2.37 -0.44
C GLU A 44 7.15 2.75 0.71
N HIS A 45 7.59 3.58 1.65
CA HIS A 45 6.75 4.07 2.75
C HIS A 45 5.72 5.08 2.25
N ALA A 46 6.15 6.06 1.45
CA ALA A 46 5.26 7.06 0.88
C ALA A 46 4.12 6.41 0.07
N LEU A 47 4.44 5.39 -0.74
CA LEU A 47 3.45 4.60 -1.47
C LEU A 47 2.43 3.96 -0.52
N LEU A 48 2.88 3.25 0.53
CA LEU A 48 1.94 2.59 1.44
C LEU A 48 1.02 3.58 2.16
N VAL A 49 1.52 4.76 2.52
CA VAL A 49 0.71 5.82 3.14
C VAL A 49 -0.31 6.36 2.15
N ASP A 50 0.10 6.67 0.92
CA ASP A 50 -0.79 7.16 -0.14
C ASP A 50 -1.88 6.14 -0.47
N LEU A 51 -1.53 4.86 -0.58
CA LEU A 51 -2.50 3.79 -0.85
C LEU A 51 -3.45 3.57 0.33
N ALA A 52 -2.96 3.65 1.57
CA ALA A 52 -3.81 3.56 2.75
C ALA A 52 -4.82 4.72 2.82
N ALA A 53 -4.39 5.92 2.47
CA ALA A 53 -5.26 7.09 2.40
C ALA A 53 -6.32 6.94 1.30
N ALA A 54 -5.93 6.50 0.11
CA ALA A 54 -6.87 6.26 -0.99
C ALA A 54 -7.91 5.18 -0.65
N VAL A 55 -7.50 4.09 0.02
CA VAL A 55 -8.42 3.07 0.54
C VAL A 55 -9.35 3.65 1.60
N ALA A 56 -8.87 4.55 2.45
CA ALA A 56 -9.68 5.18 3.50
C ALA A 56 -10.71 6.17 2.96
N ASP A 57 -10.37 6.89 1.89
CA ASP A 57 -11.26 7.84 1.23
C ASP A 57 -12.24 7.18 0.24
N GLY A 58 -12.00 5.90 -0.09
CA GLY A 58 -12.76 5.23 -1.13
C GLY A 58 -12.36 5.66 -2.56
N ASP A 59 -11.21 6.31 -2.71
CA ASP A 59 -10.77 6.91 -3.97
C ASP A 59 -9.92 5.92 -4.79
N GLN A 60 -10.60 5.17 -5.65
CA GLN A 60 -9.98 4.22 -6.57
C GLN A 60 -9.08 4.88 -7.63
N GLU A 61 -9.38 6.11 -8.03
CA GLU A 61 -8.60 6.84 -9.03
C GLU A 61 -7.26 7.27 -8.43
N MET A 62 -7.29 7.83 -7.22
CA MET A 62 -6.08 8.17 -6.46
C MET A 62 -5.21 6.93 -6.22
N PHE A 63 -5.81 5.78 -5.87
CA PHE A 63 -5.06 4.54 -5.70
C PHE A 63 -4.33 4.13 -6.99
N ALA A 64 -5.00 4.21 -8.14
CA ALA A 64 -4.42 3.86 -9.43
C ALA A 64 -3.32 4.85 -9.88
N ASP A 65 -3.52 6.15 -9.69
CA ASP A 65 -2.55 7.19 -10.02
C ASP A 65 -1.26 7.01 -9.22
N LYS A 66 -1.37 6.81 -7.90
CA LYS A 66 -0.21 6.61 -7.01
C LYS A 66 0.57 5.34 -7.35
N LEU A 67 -0.13 4.25 -7.69
CA LEU A 67 0.51 3.04 -8.21
C LEU A 67 1.26 3.28 -9.51
N PHE A 68 0.65 4.00 -10.45
CA PHE A 68 1.26 4.30 -11.74
C PHE A 68 2.53 5.12 -11.57
N GLN A 69 2.47 6.20 -10.77
CA GLN A 69 3.64 7.04 -10.47
C GLN A 69 4.78 6.24 -9.83
N TYR A 70 4.45 5.33 -8.92
CA TYR A 70 5.46 4.48 -8.30
C TYR A 70 6.06 3.48 -9.29
N ASP A 71 5.26 2.84 -10.14
CA ASP A 71 5.74 1.86 -11.14
C ASP A 71 6.72 2.49 -12.15
N GLN A 72 6.48 3.74 -12.56
CA GLN A 72 7.39 4.50 -13.43
C GLN A 72 8.79 4.66 -12.83
N LEU A 73 8.88 4.79 -11.51
CA LEU A 73 10.12 4.99 -10.77
C LEU A 73 10.73 3.69 -10.26
N SER A 74 9.90 2.70 -9.96
CA SER A 74 10.25 1.47 -9.26
C SER A 74 9.29 0.38 -9.70
N LYS A 75 9.71 -0.33 -10.75
CA LYS A 75 8.90 -1.34 -11.43
C LYS A 75 8.34 -2.36 -10.44
N LEU A 76 7.01 -2.48 -10.46
CA LEU A 76 6.29 -3.44 -9.65
C LEU A 76 6.43 -4.82 -10.26
N ASP A 77 6.81 -5.79 -9.42
CA ASP A 77 6.80 -7.19 -9.81
C ASP A 77 5.36 -7.73 -9.83
N LYS A 78 5.13 -8.77 -10.63
CA LYS A 78 3.83 -9.42 -10.80
C LYS A 78 3.12 -9.68 -9.48
N TRP A 79 3.82 -10.17 -8.45
CA TRP A 79 3.21 -10.45 -7.15
C TRP A 79 2.64 -9.19 -6.48
N LYS A 80 3.38 -8.07 -6.54
CA LYS A 80 2.95 -6.79 -5.93
C LYS A 80 1.71 -6.27 -6.66
N THR A 81 1.76 -6.25 -7.99
CA THR A 81 0.66 -5.79 -8.84
C THR A 81 -0.61 -6.61 -8.62
N THR A 82 -0.52 -7.95 -8.55
CA THR A 82 -1.69 -8.81 -8.32
C THR A 82 -2.40 -8.50 -7.01
N LEU A 83 -1.66 -8.31 -5.91
CA LEU A 83 -2.26 -7.99 -4.61
C LEU A 83 -2.84 -6.57 -4.58
N LEU A 84 -2.12 -5.61 -5.13
CA LEU A 84 -2.56 -4.20 -5.17
C LEU A 84 -3.82 -4.03 -6.04
N LEU A 85 -3.94 -4.77 -7.14
CA LEU A 85 -5.18 -4.79 -7.93
C LEU A 85 -6.35 -5.39 -7.15
N ARG A 86 -6.12 -6.41 -6.32
CA ARG A 86 -7.18 -6.94 -5.45
C ARG A 86 -7.65 -5.89 -4.44
N VAL A 87 -6.73 -5.16 -3.81
CA VAL A 87 -7.07 -4.05 -2.89
C VAL A 87 -7.84 -2.95 -3.63
N LYS A 88 -7.40 -2.58 -4.85
CA LYS A 88 -8.10 -1.60 -5.66
C LYS A 88 -9.57 -2.00 -5.88
N ASN A 89 -9.82 -3.25 -6.27
CA ASN A 89 -11.18 -3.72 -6.53
C ASN A 89 -12.05 -3.75 -5.26
N THR A 90 -11.46 -3.97 -4.07
CA THR A 90 -12.23 -3.90 -2.82
C THR A 90 -12.70 -2.48 -2.46
N ILE A 91 -12.08 -1.44 -3.04
CA ILE A 91 -12.54 -0.06 -2.89
C ILE A 91 -13.85 0.15 -3.66
N GLU A 92 -13.98 -0.44 -4.86
CA GLU A 92 -15.19 -0.41 -5.70
C GLU A 92 -16.39 -1.02 -4.98
N GLU A 93 -16.21 -2.21 -4.41
CA GLU A 93 -17.27 -2.97 -3.73
C GLU A 93 -17.80 -2.27 -2.46
N GLY A 94 -16.98 -1.45 -1.81
CA GLY A 94 -17.40 -0.66 -0.63
C GLY A 94 -18.38 0.47 -0.93
N GLY A 95 -18.53 0.87 -2.21
CA GLY A 95 -19.47 1.89 -2.66
C GLY A 95 -20.87 1.37 -3.02
N GLU A 96 -21.04 0.06 -3.16
CA GLU A 96 -22.27 -0.55 -3.70
C GLU A 96 -23.24 -1.12 -2.64
N ASP A 97 -22.86 -1.18 -1.35
CA ASP A 97 -23.72 -1.76 -0.29
C ASP A 97 -24.71 -0.76 0.35
N PHE A 98 -24.79 0.49 -0.14
CA PHE A 98 -25.72 1.52 0.35
C PHE A 98 -26.77 2.00 -0.67
N SER A 99 -27.02 1.27 -1.76
CA SER A 99 -28.09 1.59 -2.73
C SER A 99 -29.25 0.61 -2.75
#